data_AF-A0A0M0SVV2-F1
#
_entry.id   AF-A0A0M0SVV2-F1
#
_cell.length_a   1.000
_cell.length_b   1.000
_cell.length_c   1.000
_cell.angle_alpha   90.00
_cell.angle_beta   90.00
_cell.angle_gamma   90.00
#
_symmetry.space_group_name_H-M   'P 1'
#
loop_
_entity.id
_entity.type
_entity.pdbx_description
1 polymer ?
#
loop_
_entity_poly.entity_id
_entity_poly.type
_entity_poly.pdbx_seq_one_letter_code
_entity_poly.pdbx_strand_id
1 'polypeptide(L)'
;MFMIVTTILIVCLLLILFEKLPMTDQRLRFIAIVTAAAIVGRLLFSSLPNIQPATALILLLAVFVHPIVGAIAGMLVVVLTSLFLGSGPFVLFQALAYATIASLGFVPILRYRILLTGYAFFAGFLYGWVSNLGFLVLTDFSWQAFFTLLVTGGTFDLLHGLSNAIFIWILFPIFLRILHSFDEKKGTE
;
A
#
# COMPACT_ATOMS: atom_id res chain seq x y z
N MET A 1 -19.21 5.55 14.57
CA MET A 1 -19.87 6.34 13.50
C MET A 1 -18.97 7.46 12.96
N PHE A 2 -18.47 8.37 13.81
CA PHE A 2 -17.60 9.49 13.39
C PHE A 2 -16.37 9.06 12.54
N MET A 3 -15.58 8.08 13.02
CA MET A 3 -14.36 7.64 12.30
C MET A 3 -14.63 6.98 10.94
N ILE A 4 -15.79 6.31 10.79
CA ILE A 4 -16.20 5.73 9.50
C ILE A 4 -16.47 6.87 8.51
N VAL A 5 -17.22 7.90 8.94
CA VAL A 5 -17.49 9.09 8.13
C VAL A 5 -16.18 9.78 7.76
N THR A 6 -15.26 9.98 8.72
CA THR A 6 -13.94 10.56 8.43
C THR A 6 -13.15 9.76 7.41
N THR A 7 -13.17 8.42 7.50
CA THR A 7 -12.47 7.56 6.53
C THR A 7 -13.07 7.67 5.14
N ILE A 8 -14.40 7.69 5.03
CA ILE A 8 -15.10 7.91 3.75
C ILE A 8 -14.72 9.27 3.16
N LEU A 9 -14.69 10.33 3.96
CA LEU A 9 -14.29 11.67 3.49
C LEU A 9 -12.83 11.69 3.00
N ILE A 10 -11.91 11.00 3.69
CA ILE A 10 -10.51 10.86 3.25
C ILE A 10 -10.43 10.11 1.92
N VAL A 11 -11.20 9.03 1.75
CA VAL A 11 -11.27 8.27 0.50
C VAL A 11 -11.77 9.16 -0.64
N CYS A 12 -12.88 9.88 -0.44
CA CYS A 12 -13.42 10.81 -1.43
C CYS A 12 -12.40 11.90 -1.79
N LEU A 13 -11.72 12.46 -0.79
CA LEU A 13 -10.67 13.45 -1.02
C LEU A 13 -9.53 12.86 -1.87
N LEU A 14 -9.02 11.66 -1.54
CA LEU A 14 -7.95 11.01 -2.30
C LEU A 14 -8.38 10.74 -3.75
N LEU A 15 -9.63 10.35 -3.98
CA LEU A 15 -10.17 10.14 -5.33
C LEU A 15 -10.21 11.45 -6.13
N ILE A 16 -10.72 12.53 -5.53
CA ILE A 16 -10.77 13.86 -6.15
C ILE A 16 -9.35 14.35 -6.46
N LEU A 17 -8.40 14.15 -5.53
CA LEU A 17 -7.02 14.54 -5.76
C LEU A 17 -6.36 13.71 -6.86
N PHE A 18 -6.66 12.40 -6.93
CA PHE A 18 -6.18 11.52 -7.99
C PHE A 18 -6.70 11.94 -9.37
N GLU A 19 -7.99 12.25 -9.47
CA GLU A 19 -8.63 12.71 -10.72
C GLU A 19 -8.03 14.02 -11.23
N LYS A 20 -7.62 14.91 -10.31
CA LYS A 20 -6.97 16.19 -10.66
C LYS A 20 -5.51 16.05 -11.08
N LEU A 21 -4.87 14.87 -10.92
CA LEU A 21 -3.48 14.70 -11.34
C LEU A 21 -3.40 14.66 -12.88
N PRO A 22 -2.49 15.45 -13.49
CA PRO A 22 -2.28 15.40 -14.93
C PRO A 22 -1.58 14.08 -15.31
N MET A 23 -2.38 13.07 -15.69
CA MET A 23 -1.91 11.75 -16.05
C MET A 23 -2.13 11.49 -17.54
N THR A 24 -1.11 10.94 -18.20
CA THR A 24 -1.25 10.45 -19.57
C THR A 24 -1.89 9.06 -19.58
N ASP A 25 -2.55 8.68 -20.67
CA ASP A 25 -3.13 7.34 -20.84
C ASP A 25 -2.08 6.23 -20.66
N GLN A 26 -0.86 6.46 -21.16
CA GLN A 26 0.26 5.53 -21.01
C GLN A 26 0.61 5.31 -19.54
N ARG A 27 0.68 6.38 -18.74
CA ARG A 27 0.98 6.31 -17.30
C ARG A 27 -0.18 5.67 -16.53
N LEU A 28 -1.43 5.97 -16.89
CA LEU A 28 -2.60 5.33 -16.29
C LEU A 28 -2.61 3.82 -16.54
N ARG A 29 -2.29 3.37 -17.76
CA ARG A 29 -2.12 1.94 -18.08
C ARG A 29 -1.03 1.28 -17.23
N PHE A 30 0.12 1.94 -17.08
CA PHE A 30 1.19 1.43 -16.23
C PHE A 30 0.73 1.27 -14.77
N ILE A 31 0.08 2.29 -14.20
CA ILE A 31 -0.48 2.25 -12.84
C ILE A 31 -1.46 1.08 -12.69
N ALA A 32 -2.36 0.90 -13.67
CA ALA A 32 -3.35 -0.18 -13.66
C ALA A 32 -2.69 -1.57 -13.65
N ILE A 33 -1.67 -1.78 -14.50
CA ILE A 33 -0.94 -3.06 -14.58
C ILE A 33 -0.21 -3.35 -13.25
N VAL A 34 0.47 -2.35 -12.67
CA VAL A 34 1.18 -2.53 -11.40
C VAL A 34 0.19 -2.80 -10.25
N THR A 35 -0.93 -2.09 -10.23
CA THR A 35 -2.00 -2.30 -9.22
C THR A 35 -2.60 -3.70 -9.35
N ALA A 36 -2.87 -4.16 -10.58
CA ALA A 36 -3.33 -5.53 -10.84
C ALA A 36 -2.30 -6.58 -10.38
N ALA A 37 -1.01 -6.36 -10.64
CA ALA A 37 0.06 -7.23 -10.15
C ALA A 37 0.12 -7.26 -8.62
N ALA A 38 -0.14 -6.14 -7.94
CA ALA A 38 -0.21 -6.10 -6.48
C ALA A 38 -1.41 -6.87 -5.93
N ILE A 39 -2.59 -6.74 -6.55
CA ILE A 39 -3.80 -7.51 -6.20
C ILE A 39 -3.54 -9.01 -6.36
N VAL A 40 -3.11 -9.42 -7.56
CA VAL A 40 -2.83 -10.83 -7.87
C VAL A 40 -1.73 -11.37 -6.97
N GLY A 41 -0.66 -10.60 -6.74
CA GLY A 41 0.41 -10.99 -5.83
C GLY A 41 -0.08 -11.22 -4.40
N ARG A 42 -0.96 -10.38 -3.87
CA ARG A 42 -1.60 -10.62 -2.55
C ARG A 42 -2.45 -11.88 -2.53
N LEU A 43 -3.21 -12.15 -3.60
CA LEU A 43 -4.06 -13.34 -3.66
C LEU A 43 -3.25 -14.64 -3.81
N LEU A 44 -2.26 -14.66 -4.70
CA LEU A 44 -1.40 -15.83 -4.94
C LEU A 44 -0.59 -16.21 -3.70
N PHE A 45 -0.17 -15.22 -2.92
CA PHE A 45 0.60 -15.44 -1.70
C PHE A 45 -0.28 -15.56 -0.44
N SER A 46 -1.61 -15.58 -0.58
CA SER A 46 -2.54 -15.61 0.56
C SER A 46 -2.39 -16.83 1.49
N SER A 47 -1.83 -17.94 0.98
CA SER A 47 -1.50 -19.11 1.79
C SER A 47 -0.28 -18.91 2.70
N LEU A 48 0.54 -17.90 2.44
CA LEU A 48 1.69 -17.53 3.27
C LEU A 48 1.30 -16.40 4.23
N PRO A 49 1.70 -16.47 5.51
CA PRO A 49 1.32 -15.47 6.50
C PRO A 49 1.98 -14.11 6.21
N ASN A 50 1.23 -13.18 5.62
CA ASN A 50 1.62 -11.80 5.30
C ASN A 50 2.90 -11.63 4.45
N ILE A 51 3.35 -12.67 3.75
CA ILE A 51 4.48 -12.59 2.82
C ILE A 51 3.92 -12.31 1.43
N GLN A 52 4.00 -11.08 0.92
CA GLN A 52 3.40 -10.74 -0.39
C GLN A 52 4.02 -9.47 -1.01
N PRO A 53 4.01 -9.33 -2.35
CA PRO A 53 4.64 -8.18 -3.03
C PRO A 53 3.80 -6.89 -3.02
N ALA A 54 2.57 -6.93 -2.50
CA ALA A 54 1.61 -5.84 -2.66
C ALA A 54 2.12 -4.49 -2.14
N THR A 55 2.60 -4.43 -0.89
CA THR A 55 3.09 -3.18 -0.29
C THR A 55 4.32 -2.66 -1.00
N ALA A 56 5.24 -3.54 -1.43
CA ALA A 56 6.41 -3.16 -2.20
C ALA A 56 6.03 -2.47 -3.53
N LEU A 57 5.08 -3.03 -4.28
CA LEU A 57 4.58 -2.44 -5.53
C LEU A 57 3.88 -1.09 -5.30
N ILE A 58 3.08 -0.99 -4.23
CA ILE A 58 2.41 0.25 -3.84
C ILE A 58 3.43 1.35 -3.50
N LEU A 59 4.50 1.01 -2.79
CA LEU A 59 5.57 1.94 -2.45
C LEU A 59 6.34 2.42 -3.69
N LEU A 60 6.59 1.53 -4.65
CA LEU A 60 7.21 1.90 -5.91
C LEU A 60 6.32 2.91 -6.68
N LEU A 61 5.01 2.68 -6.75
CA LEU A 61 4.07 3.65 -7.31
C LEU A 61 4.07 4.98 -6.54
N ALA A 62 4.06 4.92 -5.20
CA ALA A 62 4.02 6.11 -4.36
C ALA A 62 5.25 7.01 -4.56
N VAL A 63 6.45 6.41 -4.60
CA VAL A 63 7.74 7.13 -4.66
C VAL A 63 8.08 7.64 -6.07
N PHE A 64 7.81 6.82 -7.08
CA PHE A 64 8.26 7.10 -8.46
C PHE A 64 7.19 7.69 -9.36
N VAL A 65 5.90 7.46 -9.06
CA VAL A 65 4.80 8.04 -9.83
C VAL A 65 4.19 9.21 -9.06
N HIS A 66 3.48 8.93 -7.97
CA HIS A 66 2.92 9.93 -7.07
C HIS A 66 2.38 9.29 -5.79
N PRO A 67 2.52 9.91 -4.61
CA PRO A 67 2.00 9.35 -3.35
C PRO A 67 0.49 9.08 -3.37
N ILE A 68 -0.29 9.96 -3.98
CA ILE A 68 -1.75 9.78 -4.13
C ILE A 68 -2.06 8.56 -5.02
N VAL A 69 -1.25 8.33 -6.06
CA VAL A 69 -1.39 7.13 -6.92
C VAL A 69 -1.13 5.87 -6.11
N GLY A 70 -0.08 5.87 -5.27
CA GLY A 70 0.19 4.77 -4.34
C GLY A 70 -0.95 4.54 -3.34
N ALA A 71 -1.51 5.62 -2.77
CA ALA A 71 -2.63 5.54 -1.83
C ALA A 71 -3.88 4.91 -2.47
N ILE A 72 -4.26 5.37 -3.67
CA ILE A 72 -5.39 4.81 -4.43
C ILE A 72 -5.12 3.34 -4.81
N ALA A 73 -3.93 3.02 -5.32
CA ALA A 73 -3.56 1.65 -5.66
C ALA A 73 -3.65 0.72 -4.44
N GLY A 74 -3.15 1.16 -3.28
CA GLY A 74 -3.22 0.37 -2.05
C GLY A 74 -4.65 0.18 -1.52
N MET A 75 -5.49 1.21 -1.64
CA MET A 75 -6.91 1.09 -1.34
C MET A 75 -7.61 0.07 -2.25
N LEU A 76 -7.37 0.13 -3.56
CA LEU A 76 -7.89 -0.85 -4.52
C LEU A 76 -7.42 -2.26 -4.19
N VAL A 77 -6.13 -2.43 -3.85
CA VAL A 77 -5.57 -3.71 -3.42
C VAL A 77 -6.36 -4.28 -2.25
N VAL A 78 -6.59 -3.51 -1.20
CA VAL A 78 -7.34 -4.00 -0.04
C VAL A 78 -8.78 -4.32 -0.39
N VAL A 79 -9.50 -3.36 -1.00
CA VAL A 79 -10.93 -3.52 -1.28
C VAL A 79 -11.16 -4.75 -2.17
N LEU A 80 -10.41 -4.88 -3.27
CA LEU A 80 -10.62 -5.97 -4.21
C LEU A 80 -10.19 -7.32 -3.65
N THR A 81 -9.08 -7.38 -2.91
CA THR A 81 -8.66 -8.66 -2.30
C THR A 81 -9.55 -9.08 -1.14
N SER A 82 -10.19 -8.14 -0.44
CA SER A 82 -11.16 -8.45 0.63
C SER A 82 -12.42 -9.16 0.12
N LEU A 83 -12.76 -9.01 -1.16
CA LEU A 83 -13.85 -9.77 -1.79
C LEU A 83 -13.58 -11.28 -1.80
N PHE A 84 -12.30 -11.67 -1.77
CA PHE A 84 -11.87 -13.08 -1.78
C PHE A 84 -11.39 -13.56 -0.40
N LEU A 85 -10.69 -12.71 0.35
CA LEU A 85 -10.07 -13.05 1.63
C LEU A 85 -10.96 -12.79 2.85
N GLY A 86 -12.18 -12.30 2.62
CA GLY A 86 -13.12 -11.90 3.66
C GLY A 86 -13.19 -10.38 3.80
N SER A 87 -14.43 -9.89 3.83
CA SER A 87 -14.73 -8.46 3.94
C SER A 87 -15.23 -8.13 5.34
N GLY A 88 -14.92 -6.93 5.80
CA GLY A 88 -15.38 -6.42 7.08
C GLY A 88 -14.97 -4.97 7.28
N PRO A 89 -15.40 -4.33 8.37
CA PRO A 89 -15.15 -2.91 8.57
C PRO A 89 -13.66 -2.59 8.77
N PHE A 90 -12.83 -3.60 9.08
CA PHE A 90 -11.37 -3.50 9.13
C PHE A 90 -10.73 -3.15 7.76
N VAL A 91 -11.41 -3.40 6.64
CA VAL A 91 -10.97 -3.02 5.28
C VAL A 91 -10.76 -1.52 5.15
N LEU A 92 -11.61 -0.72 5.80
CA LEU A 92 -11.50 0.74 5.80
C LEU A 92 -10.18 1.20 6.44
N PHE A 93 -9.76 0.53 7.52
CA PHE A 93 -8.51 0.84 8.22
C PHE A 93 -7.28 0.35 7.48
N GLN A 94 -7.38 -0.78 6.78
CA GLN A 94 -6.33 -1.24 5.88
C GLN A 94 -6.14 -0.27 4.69
N ALA A 95 -7.22 0.32 4.16
CA ALA A 95 -7.14 1.37 3.15
C ALA A 95 -6.46 2.64 3.71
N LEU A 96 -6.82 3.06 4.93
CA LEU A 96 -6.17 4.18 5.60
C LEU A 96 -4.68 3.91 5.85
N ALA A 97 -4.32 2.69 6.26
CA ALA A 97 -2.93 2.27 6.45
C ALA A 97 -2.12 2.45 5.16
N TYR A 98 -2.66 2.03 4.02
CA TYR A 98 -1.98 2.25 2.73
C TYR A 98 -1.90 3.72 2.33
N ALA A 99 -2.91 4.55 2.64
CA ALA A 99 -2.82 5.98 2.43
C ALA A 99 -1.70 6.61 3.27
N THR A 100 -1.57 6.21 4.55
CA THR A 100 -0.49 6.65 5.43
C THR A 100 0.88 6.20 4.90
N ILE A 101 1.02 4.92 4.54
CA ILE A 101 2.25 4.36 3.98
C ILE A 101 2.65 5.07 2.67
N ALA A 102 1.69 5.31 1.78
CA ALA A 102 1.98 5.95 0.51
C ALA A 102 2.35 7.44 0.66
N SER A 103 1.84 8.14 1.68
CA SER A 103 2.08 9.57 1.89
C SER A 103 3.58 9.92 2.06
N LEU A 104 4.37 9.02 2.64
CA LEU A 104 5.81 9.21 2.78
C LEU A 104 6.57 9.10 1.45
N GLY A 105 5.90 8.69 0.35
CA GLY A 105 6.47 8.73 -0.99
C GLY A 105 6.91 10.12 -1.48
N PHE A 106 6.48 11.21 -0.81
CA PHE A 106 6.98 12.56 -1.10
C PHE A 106 8.43 12.78 -0.65
N VAL A 107 8.96 11.96 0.25
CA VAL A 107 10.32 12.12 0.79
C VAL A 107 11.34 11.72 -0.29
N PRO A 108 12.13 12.65 -0.85
CA PRO A 108 12.96 12.37 -2.03
C PRO A 108 14.02 11.29 -1.79
N ILE A 109 14.50 11.17 -0.53
CA ILE A 109 15.52 10.21 -0.15
C ILE A 109 15.03 8.75 -0.29
N LEU A 110 13.71 8.52 -0.29
CA LEU A 110 13.14 7.18 -0.52
C LEU A 110 13.28 6.71 -1.97
N ARG A 111 13.79 7.55 -2.89
CA ARG A 111 14.16 7.11 -4.25
C ARG A 111 15.42 6.25 -4.27
N TYR A 112 16.22 6.24 -3.21
CA TYR A 112 17.35 5.32 -3.09
C TYR A 112 16.87 3.94 -2.65
N ARG A 113 17.25 2.90 -3.41
CA ARG A 113 16.81 1.50 -3.18
C ARG A 113 16.98 1.06 -1.72
N ILE A 114 18.13 1.36 -1.10
CA ILE A 114 18.40 0.95 0.29
C ILE A 114 17.45 1.60 1.30
N LEU A 115 17.14 2.88 1.12
CA LEU A 115 16.25 3.62 2.01
C LEU A 115 14.79 3.22 1.78
N LEU A 116 14.41 2.95 0.53
CA LEU A 116 13.10 2.39 0.22
C LEU A 116 12.93 1.00 0.83
N THR A 117 13.96 0.14 0.79
CA THR A 117 13.94 -1.18 1.44
C THR A 117 13.72 -1.05 2.93
N GLY A 118 14.48 -0.17 3.61
CA GLY A 118 14.31 0.07 5.03
C GLY A 118 12.91 0.58 5.35
N TYR A 119 12.40 1.54 4.56
CA TYR A 119 11.04 2.03 4.74
C TYR A 119 9.98 0.95 4.50
N ALA A 120 10.15 0.12 3.47
CA ALA A 120 9.22 -0.97 3.15
C ALA A 120 9.17 -2.05 4.25
N PHE A 121 10.30 -2.28 4.92
CA PHE A 121 10.34 -3.10 6.13
C PHE A 121 9.45 -2.52 7.23
N PHE A 122 9.62 -1.24 7.57
CA PHE A 122 8.79 -0.57 8.58
C PHE A 122 7.33 -0.42 8.16
N ALA A 123 7.05 -0.32 6.87
CA ALA A 123 5.69 -0.24 6.35
C ALA A 123 4.86 -1.50 6.63
N GLY A 124 5.49 -2.67 6.76
CA GLY A 124 4.82 -3.91 7.19
C GLY A 124 4.22 -3.77 8.60
N PHE A 125 5.02 -3.26 9.54
CA PHE A 125 4.57 -2.96 10.90
C PHE A 125 3.50 -1.88 10.93
N LEU A 126 3.71 -0.78 10.19
CA LEU A 126 2.74 0.33 10.15
C LEU A 126 1.38 -0.16 9.63
N TYR A 127 1.37 -1.06 8.65
CA TYR A 127 0.14 -1.67 8.15
C TYR A 127 -0.60 -2.46 9.23
N GLY A 128 0.10 -3.35 9.95
CA GLY A 128 -0.47 -4.13 11.03
C GLY A 128 -0.99 -3.26 12.17
N TRP A 129 -0.21 -2.27 12.60
CA TRP A 129 -0.56 -1.42 13.73
C TRP A 129 -1.79 -0.55 13.45
N VAL A 130 -1.86 0.08 12.27
CA VAL A 130 -3.04 0.87 11.88
C VAL A 130 -4.27 -0.02 11.72
N SER A 131 -4.10 -1.23 11.19
CA SER A 131 -5.20 -2.19 11.06
C SER A 131 -5.72 -2.67 12.43
N ASN A 132 -4.82 -2.96 13.37
CA ASN A 132 -5.16 -3.37 14.73
C ASN A 132 -5.86 -2.27 15.52
N LEU A 133 -5.37 -1.03 15.43
CA LEU A 133 -6.04 0.14 16.02
C LEU A 133 -7.46 0.29 15.45
N GLY A 134 -7.60 0.13 14.14
CA GLY A 134 -8.88 0.19 13.47
C GLY A 134 -9.88 -0.86 13.95
N PHE A 135 -9.42 -2.09 14.11
CA PHE A 135 -10.23 -3.19 14.65
C PHE A 135 -10.71 -2.90 16.08
N LEU A 136 -9.83 -2.40 16.95
CA LEU A 136 -10.17 -2.09 18.34
C LEU A 136 -11.13 -0.91 18.49
N VAL A 137 -11.01 0.09 17.62
CA VAL A 137 -11.95 1.22 17.57
C VAL A 137 -13.39 0.78 17.28
N LEU A 138 -13.57 -0.34 16.57
CA LEU A 138 -14.88 -0.85 16.18
C LEU A 138 -15.49 -1.87 17.15
N THR A 139 -14.65 -2.52 17.95
CA THR A 139 -15.06 -3.62 18.83
C THR A 139 -15.16 -3.14 20.27
N ASP A 140 -14.02 -2.83 20.90
CA ASP A 140 -13.91 -2.08 22.15
C ASP A 140 -12.43 -1.75 22.39
N PHE A 141 -12.09 -0.46 22.46
CA PHE A 141 -10.70 -0.05 22.61
C PHE A 141 -10.21 -0.21 24.06
N SER A 142 -9.08 -0.88 24.24
CA SER A 142 -8.29 -0.80 25.46
C SER A 142 -6.79 -0.87 25.15
N TRP A 143 -5.98 -0.16 25.94
CA TRP A 143 -4.53 -0.21 25.80
C TRP A 143 -3.98 -1.63 25.96
N GLN A 144 -4.56 -2.42 26.87
CA GLN A 144 -4.16 -3.81 27.07
C GLN A 144 -4.45 -4.69 25.84
N ALA A 145 -5.63 -4.54 25.22
CA ALA A 145 -5.96 -5.26 23.99
C ALA A 145 -5.05 -4.85 22.84
N PHE A 146 -4.71 -3.55 22.74
CA PHE A 146 -3.78 -3.06 21.73
C PHE A 146 -2.38 -3.65 21.89
N PHE A 147 -1.81 -3.61 23.09
CA PHE A 147 -0.50 -4.24 23.35
C PHE A 147 -0.53 -5.75 23.10
N THR A 148 -1.63 -6.42 23.43
CA THR A 148 -1.81 -7.84 23.12
C THR A 148 -1.72 -8.08 21.62
N LEU A 149 -2.46 -7.32 20.80
CA LEU A 149 -2.43 -7.44 19.34
C LEU A 149 -1.07 -7.11 18.74
N LEU A 150 -0.31 -6.17 19.32
CA LEU A 150 1.05 -5.87 18.89
C LEU A 150 1.99 -7.07 19.13
N VAL A 151 1.89 -7.71 20.29
CA VAL A 151 2.76 -8.85 20.65
C VAL A 151 2.37 -10.09 19.85
N THR A 152 1.07 -10.41 19.75
CA THR A 152 0.60 -11.61 19.03
C THR A 152 0.69 -11.44 17.51
N GLY A 153 0.52 -10.21 17.00
CA GLY A 153 0.69 -9.85 15.60
C GLY A 153 2.14 -9.65 15.16
N GLY A 154 3.07 -9.48 16.09
CA GLY A 154 4.46 -9.08 15.80
C GLY A 154 5.19 -10.00 14.82
N THR A 155 4.95 -11.31 14.86
CA THR A 155 5.52 -12.26 13.89
C THR A 155 4.98 -12.01 12.48
N PHE A 156 3.69 -11.72 12.35
CA PHE A 156 3.06 -11.41 11.07
C PHE A 156 3.57 -10.08 10.51
N ASP A 157 3.75 -9.07 11.35
CA ASP A 157 4.31 -7.78 10.98
C ASP A 157 5.78 -7.90 10.54
N LEU A 158 6.56 -8.73 11.23
CA LEU A 158 7.95 -9.02 10.88
C LEU A 158 8.05 -9.73 9.52
N LEU A 159 7.25 -10.76 9.29
CA LEU A 159 7.21 -11.45 8.00
C LEU A 159 6.77 -10.51 6.87
N HIS A 160 5.81 -9.63 7.14
CA HIS A 160 5.38 -8.61 6.19
C HIS A 160 6.53 -7.66 5.86
N GLY A 161 7.20 -7.11 6.87
CA GLY A 161 8.34 -6.21 6.69
C GLY A 161 9.50 -6.86 5.93
N LEU A 162 9.90 -8.07 6.31
CA LEU A 162 10.97 -8.82 5.62
C LEU A 162 10.62 -9.10 4.16
N SER A 163 9.39 -9.55 3.89
CA SER A 163 8.95 -9.82 2.53
C SER A 163 8.95 -8.54 1.68
N ASN A 164 8.47 -7.42 2.23
CA ASN A 164 8.50 -6.12 1.55
C ASN A 164 9.93 -5.69 1.22
N ALA A 165 10.87 -5.85 2.15
CA ALA A 165 12.28 -5.53 1.92
C ALA A 165 12.86 -6.36 0.77
N ILE A 166 12.59 -7.67 0.74
CA ILE A 166 13.02 -8.59 -0.31
C ILE A 166 12.40 -8.19 -1.66
N PHE A 167 11.09 -7.94 -1.70
CA PHE A 167 10.40 -7.56 -2.93
C PHE A 167 10.84 -6.20 -3.46
N ILE A 168 11.10 -5.20 -2.60
CA ILE A 168 11.71 -3.94 -3.06
C ILE A 168 13.07 -4.21 -3.70
N TRP A 169 13.92 -5.03 -3.06
CA TRP A 169 15.20 -5.38 -3.68
C TRP A 169 14.98 -5.98 -5.07
N ILE A 170 14.12 -6.98 -5.23
CA ILE A 170 13.92 -7.64 -6.54
C ILE A 170 13.27 -6.70 -7.57
N LEU A 171 12.19 -6.01 -7.18
CA LEU A 171 11.29 -5.32 -8.11
C LEU A 171 11.75 -3.91 -8.48
N PHE A 172 12.53 -3.24 -7.63
CA PHE A 172 12.99 -1.87 -7.87
C PHE A 172 13.62 -1.65 -9.27
N PRO A 173 14.65 -2.42 -9.70
CA PRO A 173 15.25 -2.21 -11.02
C PRO A 173 14.30 -2.57 -12.17
N ILE A 174 13.44 -3.57 -11.98
CA ILE A 174 12.47 -4.01 -12.98
C ILE A 174 11.42 -2.91 -13.19
N PHE A 175 10.88 -2.38 -12.08
CA PHE A 175 9.88 -1.32 -12.07
C PHE A 175 10.38 -0.07 -12.78
N LEU A 176 11.61 0.40 -12.46
CA LEU A 176 12.17 1.60 -13.09
C LEU A 176 12.39 1.41 -14.59
N ARG A 177 12.88 0.23 -15.01
CA ARG A 177 13.04 -0.08 -16.44
C ARG A 177 11.70 -0.01 -17.17
N ILE A 178 10.66 -0.59 -16.61
CA ILE A 178 9.32 -0.57 -17.21
C ILE A 178 8.79 0.87 -17.21
N LEU A 179 8.84 1.59 -16.09
CA LEU A 179 8.37 2.97 -15.99
C LEU A 179 9.01 3.88 -17.05
N HIS A 180 10.34 3.83 -17.19
CA HIS A 180 11.05 4.64 -18.18
C HIS A 180 10.63 4.30 -19.61
N SER A 181 10.33 3.03 -19.93
CA SER A 181 9.84 2.66 -21.26
C SER A 181 8.48 3.27 -21.62
N PHE A 182 7.66 3.63 -20.62
CA PHE A 182 6.42 4.39 -20.83
C PHE A 182 6.67 5.90 -20.91
N ASP A 183 7.71 6.43 -20.26
CA ASP A 183 8.07 7.84 -20.37
C ASP A 183 8.80 8.15 -21.69
N GLU A 184 9.62 7.24 -22.22
CA GLU A 184 10.35 7.41 -23.50
C GLU A 184 9.40 7.47 -24.71
N LYS A 185 8.33 6.67 -24.70
CA LYS A 185 7.29 6.70 -25.75
C LYS A 185 6.55 8.04 -25.85
N LYS A 186 6.63 8.89 -24.81
CA LYS A 186 6.10 10.26 -24.82
C LYS A 186 6.99 11.23 -25.61
N GLY A 187 8.29 10.96 -25.74
CA GLY A 187 9.24 11.85 -26.43
C GLY A 187 9.27 11.68 -27.95
N THR A 188 8.58 10.67 -28.48
CA THR A 188 8.56 10.30 -29.90
C THR A 188 7.22 10.57 -30.60
N GLU A 189 6.22 11.03 -29.85
CA GLU A 189 4.91 11.49 -30.34
C GLU A 189 4.81 13.02 -30.25
#